data_AF-A0A494Y6J6-F1
#
_entry.id   AF-A0A494Y6J6-F1
#
_cell.length_a   1.000
_cell.length_b   1.000
_cell.length_c   1.000
_cell.angle_alpha   90.00
_cell.angle_beta   90.00
_cell.angle_gamma   90.00
#
_symmetry.space_group_name_H-M   'P 1'
#
loop_
_entity.id
_entity.type
_entity.pdbx_description
1 polymer ?
#
loop_
_entity_poly.entity_id
_entity_poly.type
_entity_poly.pdbx_seq_one_letter_code
_entity_poly.pdbx_strand_id
1 'polypeptide(L)'
;MIFIDIKVKSLNFNRRIVKIAIIQQGSIGIENNVYPDTQINLYGDSKALYYLGAFFNLIQREKSMIIYLQRSSNNESDIVFFHGTSNPISFSDCIEIRNKATKLKHTELYSLEIKEETRSDKLKEIMEI
;
A
#
# COMPACT_ATOMS: atom_id res chain seq x y z
N MET A 1 9.60 13.77 12.93
CA MET A 1 9.89 13.26 11.56
C MET A 1 9.73 11.76 11.57
N ILE A 2 8.94 11.20 10.65
CA ILE A 2 8.59 9.77 10.64
C ILE A 2 9.27 9.11 9.44
N PHE A 3 10.00 8.03 9.69
CA PHE A 3 10.56 7.18 8.64
C PHE A 3 9.73 5.91 8.49
N ILE A 4 9.41 5.58 7.25
CA ILE A 4 8.72 4.34 6.89
C ILE A 4 9.60 3.52 5.97
N ASP A 5 10.10 2.41 6.50
CA ASP A 5 10.88 1.46 5.74
C ASP A 5 9.96 0.43 5.06
N ILE A 6 10.06 0.34 3.74
CA ILE A 6 9.29 -0.58 2.90
C ILE A 6 10.26 -1.53 2.19
N LYS A 7 10.04 -2.82 2.40
CA LYS A 7 10.73 -3.86 1.64
C LYS A 7 10.00 -4.13 0.34
N VAL A 8 10.73 -4.00 -0.76
CA VAL A 8 10.24 -4.19 -2.12
C VAL A 8 10.94 -5.40 -2.73
N LYS A 9 10.19 -6.18 -3.51
CA LYS A 9 10.71 -7.29 -4.29
C LYS A 9 10.56 -6.99 -5.77
N SER A 10 11.61 -7.26 -6.53
CA SER A 10 11.64 -7.07 -7.98
C SER A 10 11.53 -8.44 -8.66
N LEU A 11 10.63 -8.57 -9.63
CA LEU A 11 10.42 -9.82 -10.38
C LEU A 11 10.04 -9.57 -11.82
N ASN A 12 10.28 -10.57 -12.68
CA ASN A 12 9.85 -10.51 -14.08
C ASN A 12 8.43 -11.09 -14.21
N PHE A 13 7.50 -10.28 -14.75
CA PHE A 13 6.14 -10.67 -15.05
C PHE A 13 5.79 -10.21 -16.46
N ASN A 14 5.34 -11.13 -17.32
CA ASN A 14 4.99 -10.84 -18.72
C ASN A 14 6.07 -10.03 -19.47
N ARG A 15 7.35 -10.42 -19.30
CA ARG A 15 8.54 -9.77 -19.89
C ARG A 15 8.81 -8.34 -19.39
N ARG A 16 8.28 -7.96 -18.23
CA ARG A 16 8.49 -6.66 -17.58
C ARG A 16 8.99 -6.84 -16.15
N ILE A 17 9.79 -5.90 -15.69
CA ILE A 17 10.18 -5.85 -14.28
C ILE A 17 9.05 -5.19 -13.50
N VAL A 18 8.51 -5.91 -12.52
CA VAL A 18 7.50 -5.44 -11.57
C VAL A 18 8.12 -5.42 -10.19
N LYS A 19 7.95 -4.29 -9.50
CA LYS A 19 8.28 -4.11 -8.10
C LYS A 19 7.03 -4.30 -7.26
N ILE A 20 7.12 -5.06 -6.18
CA ILE A 20 6.01 -5.26 -5.26
C ILE A 20 6.46 -5.15 -3.80
N ALA A 21 5.76 -4.33 -3.03
CA ALA A 21 5.82 -4.38 -1.57
C ALA A 21 4.61 -5.15 -1.04
N ILE A 22 4.85 -6.07 -0.11
CA ILE A 22 3.79 -6.83 0.57
C ILE A 22 3.78 -6.37 2.02
N ILE A 23 2.68 -5.75 2.45
CA ILE A 23 2.58 -5.08 3.75
C ILE A 23 1.35 -5.60 4.49
N GLN A 24 1.50 -5.92 5.78
CA GLN A 24 0.37 -6.36 6.60
C GLN A 24 -0.53 -5.17 6.96
N GLN A 25 -1.83 -5.25 6.69
CA GLN A 25 -2.79 -4.16 6.98
C GLN A 25 -2.80 -3.77 8.46
N GLY A 26 -2.81 -4.74 9.37
CA GLY A 26 -2.70 -4.48 10.81
C GLY A 26 -1.42 -3.76 11.23
N SER A 27 -0.28 -3.99 10.53
CA SER A 27 0.99 -3.33 10.87
C SER A 27 0.99 -1.81 10.64
N ILE A 28 0.10 -1.35 9.77
CA ILE A 28 -0.04 0.06 9.38
C ILE A 28 -1.31 0.72 9.93
N GLY A 29 -2.08 0.02 10.78
CA GLY A 29 -3.21 0.62 11.49
C GLY A 29 -4.57 0.50 10.79
N ILE A 30 -4.68 -0.24 9.69
CA ILE A 30 -5.94 -0.41 8.95
C ILE A 30 -6.90 -1.38 9.65
N GLU A 31 -6.40 -2.43 10.31
CA GLU A 31 -7.23 -3.44 10.99
C GLU A 31 -7.48 -3.13 12.48
N ASN A 32 -6.96 -2.02 13.02
CA ASN A 32 -6.80 -1.85 14.48
C ASN A 32 -8.00 -1.27 15.24
N ASN A 33 -9.11 -0.86 14.61
CA ASN A 33 -10.28 -0.37 15.34
C ASN A 33 -11.58 -0.70 14.61
N VAL A 34 -12.46 -1.48 15.22
CA VAL A 34 -13.86 -1.62 14.81
C VAL A 34 -14.65 -0.62 15.65
N TYR A 35 -15.01 0.52 15.08
CA TYR A 35 -16.09 1.33 15.65
C TYR A 35 -17.41 0.68 15.24
N PRO A 36 -18.27 0.26 16.21
CA PRO A 36 -19.50 -0.48 15.91
C PRO A 36 -20.47 0.24 14.96
N ASP A 37 -20.36 1.57 14.85
CA ASP A 37 -21.38 2.43 14.26
C ASP A 37 -21.01 2.97 12.86
N THR A 38 -19.81 2.70 12.34
CA THR A 38 -19.38 3.19 11.01
C THR A 38 -19.10 2.01 10.07
N GLN A 39 -20.10 1.64 9.26
CA GLN A 39 -20.07 0.52 8.30
C GLN A 39 -19.01 0.62 7.17
N ILE A 40 -18.09 1.59 7.22
CA ILE A 40 -16.99 1.71 6.27
C ILE A 40 -15.71 2.04 7.04
N ASN A 41 -15.00 1.00 7.43
CA ASN A 41 -13.69 1.05 8.10
C ASN A 41 -12.56 1.30 7.07
N LEU A 42 -12.68 2.32 6.22
CA LEU A 42 -11.67 2.60 5.17
C LEU A 42 -10.50 3.48 5.65
N TYR A 43 -10.60 4.07 6.85
CA TYR A 43 -9.57 4.94 7.38
C TYR A 43 -9.13 4.40 8.73
N GLY A 44 -7.99 3.71 8.73
CA GLY A 44 -7.30 3.33 9.95
C GLY A 44 -6.96 4.55 10.82
N ASP A 45 -6.23 4.32 11.91
CA ASP A 45 -5.75 5.40 12.78
C ASP A 45 -4.94 6.47 12.02
N SER A 46 -4.57 7.58 12.69
CA SER A 46 -3.74 8.62 12.05
C SER A 46 -2.44 8.08 11.47
N LYS A 47 -1.95 6.92 11.94
CA LYS A 47 -0.79 6.23 11.39
C LYS A 47 -1.11 5.67 10.00
N ALA A 48 -2.25 5.04 9.78
CA ALA A 48 -2.65 4.53 8.47
C ALA A 48 -2.64 5.60 7.37
N LEU A 49 -3.11 6.81 7.66
CA LEU A 49 -3.10 7.91 6.68
C LEU A 49 -1.70 8.28 6.20
N TYR A 50 -0.70 8.29 7.10
CA TYR A 50 0.69 8.54 6.73
C TYR A 50 1.25 7.44 5.83
N TYR A 51 1.00 6.18 6.15
CA TYR A 51 1.45 5.05 5.33
C TYR A 51 0.81 5.11 3.94
N LEU A 52 -0.50 5.38 3.86
CA LEU A 52 -1.22 5.48 2.59
C LEU A 52 -0.68 6.64 1.72
N GLY A 53 -0.45 7.81 2.31
CA GLY A 53 0.15 8.95 1.61
C GLY A 53 1.58 8.66 1.11
N ALA A 54 2.38 7.96 1.92
CA ALA A 54 3.72 7.55 1.54
C ALA A 54 3.71 6.50 0.41
N PHE A 55 2.79 5.53 0.46
CA PHE A 55 2.60 4.55 -0.61
C PHE A 55 2.19 5.21 -1.92
N PHE A 56 1.27 6.18 -1.87
CA PHE A 56 0.85 6.94 -3.03
C PHE A 56 2.05 7.63 -3.70
N ASN A 57 2.87 8.35 -2.91
CA ASN A 57 4.08 8.99 -3.41
C ASN A 57 5.09 8.00 -4.00
N LEU A 58 5.28 6.85 -3.36
CA LEU A 58 6.20 5.81 -3.85
C LEU A 58 5.72 5.22 -5.18
N ILE A 59 4.43 4.91 -5.28
CA ILE A 59 3.80 4.37 -6.48
C ILE A 59 3.90 5.36 -7.65
N GLN A 60 3.76 6.67 -7.40
CA GLN A 60 3.92 7.69 -8.45
C GLN A 60 5.36 7.86 -8.96
N ARG A 61 6.36 7.61 -8.12
CA ARG A 61 7.79 7.73 -8.49
C ARG A 61 8.31 6.55 -9.30
N GLU A 62 7.69 5.37 -9.15
CA GLU A 62 8.18 4.11 -9.68
C GLU A 62 7.30 3.61 -10.83
N LYS A 63 7.88 3.41 -12.02
CA LYS A 63 7.15 3.06 -13.27
C LYS A 63 6.31 1.77 -13.22
N SER A 64 6.59 0.86 -12.30
CA SER A 64 5.91 -0.46 -12.22
C SER A 64 5.96 -0.99 -10.78
N MET A 65 5.31 -0.26 -9.88
CA MET A 65 5.21 -0.59 -8.45
C MET A 65 3.80 -1.04 -8.08
N ILE A 66 3.73 -2.10 -7.29
CA ILE A 66 2.52 -2.60 -6.64
C ILE A 66 2.74 -2.56 -5.13
N ILE A 67 1.81 -1.94 -4.40
CA ILE A 67 1.74 -2.07 -2.95
C ILE A 67 0.55 -2.97 -2.64
N TYR A 68 0.85 -4.17 -2.16
CA TYR A 68 -0.14 -5.18 -1.81
C TYR A 68 -0.31 -5.20 -0.30
N LEU A 69 -1.45 -4.70 0.17
CA LEU A 69 -1.79 -4.74 1.58
C LEU A 69 -2.52 -6.05 1.89
N GLN A 70 -1.77 -7.00 2.43
CA GLN A 70 -2.30 -8.30 2.82
C GLN A 70 -2.94 -8.23 4.20
N ARG A 71 -4.03 -8.96 4.35
CA ARG A 71 -4.72 -9.10 5.62
C ARG A 71 -4.11 -10.18 6.49
N SER A 72 -4.45 -10.12 7.78
CA SER A 72 -4.11 -11.15 8.75
C SER A 72 -5.02 -12.40 8.63
N SER A 73 -6.24 -12.24 8.12
CA SER A 73 -7.27 -13.30 8.00
C SER A 73 -7.67 -13.60 6.56
N ASN A 74 -8.00 -14.86 6.28
CA ASN A 74 -8.47 -15.32 4.96
C ASN A 74 -9.92 -14.94 4.63
N ASN A 75 -10.71 -14.53 5.63
CA ASN A 75 -12.14 -14.19 5.45
C ASN A 75 -12.36 -12.75 5.00
N GLU A 76 -11.28 -12.07 4.65
CA GLU A 76 -11.22 -10.63 4.52
C GLU A 76 -10.51 -10.24 3.19
N SER A 77 -10.83 -9.09 2.59
CA SER A 77 -10.41 -8.71 1.22
C SER A 77 -9.10 -7.87 1.08
N ASP A 78 -8.02 -8.42 0.56
CA ASP A 78 -6.78 -7.66 0.34
C ASP A 78 -6.98 -6.32 -0.43
N ILE A 79 -6.19 -5.28 -0.08
CA ILE A 79 -6.21 -3.97 -0.74
C ILE A 79 -4.96 -3.84 -1.60
N VAL A 80 -5.10 -3.38 -2.85
CA VAL A 80 -3.99 -3.27 -3.79
C VAL A 80 -3.93 -1.86 -4.38
N PHE A 81 -2.75 -1.25 -4.33
CA PHE A 81 -2.44 0.03 -4.96
C PHE A 81 -1.37 -0.16 -6.03
N PHE A 82 -1.53 0.47 -7.19
CA PHE A 82 -0.54 0.42 -8.27
C PHE A 82 -0.71 1.62 -9.22
N HIS A 83 0.35 1.93 -9.97
CA HIS A 83 0.38 2.99 -10.99
C HIS A 83 0.87 2.43 -12.33
N GLY A 84 0.30 2.95 -13.41
CA GLY A 84 1.08 3.28 -14.59
C GLY A 84 1.62 2.13 -15.41
N THR A 85 0.85 1.06 -15.60
CA THR A 85 1.20 0.08 -16.63
C THR A 85 0.43 0.38 -17.92
N SER A 86 1.17 0.56 -19.02
CA SER A 86 0.61 0.65 -20.38
C SER A 86 -0.24 -0.57 -20.80
N ASN A 87 -0.22 -1.63 -19.99
CA ASN A 87 -1.19 -2.73 -19.98
C ASN A 87 -1.79 -2.80 -18.58
N PRO A 88 -3.12 -2.78 -18.39
CA PRO A 88 -3.72 -2.89 -17.06
C PRO A 88 -3.31 -4.20 -16.38
N ILE A 89 -2.72 -4.11 -15.18
CA ILE A 89 -2.53 -5.27 -14.30
C ILE A 89 -3.90 -5.59 -13.69
N SER A 90 -4.41 -6.79 -13.94
CA SER A 90 -5.67 -7.25 -13.35
C SER A 90 -5.48 -7.62 -11.87
N PHE A 91 -6.57 -7.69 -11.11
CA PHE A 91 -6.50 -8.16 -9.73
C PHE A 91 -5.95 -9.60 -9.63
N SER A 92 -6.29 -10.47 -10.58
CA SER A 92 -5.72 -11.82 -10.68
C SER A 92 -4.21 -11.81 -10.89
N ASP A 93 -3.70 -10.90 -11.73
CA ASP A 93 -2.25 -10.74 -11.92
C ASP A 93 -1.57 -10.33 -10.61
N CYS A 94 -2.20 -9.44 -9.81
CA CYS A 94 -1.66 -9.04 -8.52
C CYS A 94 -1.51 -10.23 -7.55
N ILE A 95 -2.47 -11.17 -7.52
CA ILE A 95 -2.38 -12.39 -6.71
C ILE A 95 -1.23 -13.27 -7.20
N GLU A 96 -1.09 -13.46 -8.51
CA GLU A 96 0.00 -14.26 -9.08
C GLU A 96 1.38 -13.64 -8.77
N ILE A 97 1.50 -12.32 -8.95
CA ILE A 97 2.72 -11.55 -8.64
C ILE A 97 3.06 -11.68 -7.15
N ARG A 98 2.08 -11.53 -6.26
CA ARG A 98 2.25 -11.75 -4.80
C ARG A 98 2.81 -13.15 -4.52
N ASN A 99 2.19 -14.19 -5.08
CA ASN A 99 2.58 -15.58 -4.86
C ASN A 99 3.98 -15.91 -5.39
N LYS A 100 4.41 -15.26 -6.48
CA LYS A 100 5.78 -15.35 -6.98
C LYS A 100 6.74 -14.58 -6.09
N ALA A 101 6.39 -13.37 -5.66
CA ALA A 101 7.21 -12.52 -4.83
C ALA A 101 7.49 -13.12 -3.45
N THR A 102 6.53 -13.78 -2.81
CA THR A 102 6.74 -14.42 -1.48
C THR A 102 7.88 -15.44 -1.51
N LYS A 103 8.13 -16.08 -2.66
CA LYS A 103 9.20 -17.08 -2.86
C LYS A 103 10.60 -16.46 -3.08
N LEU A 104 10.68 -15.16 -3.36
CA LEU A 104 11.96 -14.49 -3.60
C LEU A 104 12.68 -14.17 -2.28
N LYS A 105 14.00 -14.37 -2.27
CA LYS A 105 14.86 -14.08 -1.11
C LYS A 105 15.37 -12.64 -1.08
N HIS A 106 15.59 -12.04 -2.25
CA HIS A 106 16.13 -10.69 -2.35
C HIS A 106 15.04 -9.64 -2.14
N THR A 107 15.37 -8.60 -1.38
CA THR A 107 14.51 -7.45 -1.11
C THR A 107 15.33 -6.16 -1.17
N GLU A 108 14.80 -5.16 -1.87
CA GLU A 108 15.27 -3.78 -1.85
C GLU A 108 14.58 -3.05 -0.68
N LEU A 109 15.25 -2.07 -0.07
CA LEU A 109 14.69 -1.26 1.02
C LEU A 109 14.47 0.17 0.53
N TYR A 110 13.25 0.66 0.72
CA TYR A 110 12.87 2.05 0.50
C TYR A 110 12.58 2.71 1.85
N SER A 111 13.33 3.75 2.20
CA SER A 111 13.03 4.57 3.37
C SER A 111 12.28 5.81 2.92
N LEU A 112 11.00 5.91 3.29
CA LEU A 112 10.14 7.05 3.00
C LEU A 112 10.15 8.01 4.19
N GLU A 113 10.52 9.25 3.92
CA GLU A 113 10.47 10.32 4.90
C GLU A 113 9.11 11.02 4.83
N ILE A 114 8.43 11.11 5.97
CA ILE A 114 7.22 11.91 6.14
C ILE A 114 7.54 13.03 7.13
N LYS A 115 7.40 14.25 6.63
CA LYS A 115 7.50 15.45 7.47
C LYS A 115 6.27 15.53 8.36
N GLU A 116 6.47 15.70 9.66
CA GLU A 116 5.35 15.89 10.60
C GLU A 116 4.52 17.13 10.29
N GLU A 117 5.06 18.10 9.55
CA GLU A 117 4.38 19.30 9.09
C GLU A 117 3.14 18.97 8.23
N THR A 118 3.16 17.85 7.48
CA THR A 118 2.02 17.37 6.68
C THR A 118 0.98 16.62 7.51
N ARG A 119 1.16 16.48 8.84
CA ARG A 119 0.12 16.00 9.78
C ARG A 119 -1.12 16.88 9.76
N SER A 120 -0.92 18.15 9.46
CA SER A 120 -1.93 19.21 9.39
C SER A 120 -2.71 19.20 8.09
N ASP A 121 -2.20 18.53 7.05
CA ASP A 121 -2.85 18.33 5.76
C ASP A 121 -3.97 17.29 5.91
N LYS A 122 -4.97 17.62 6.74
CA LYS A 122 -6.27 17.00 6.61
C LYS A 122 -6.74 17.34 5.20
N LEU A 123 -7.06 16.33 4.40
CA LEU A 123 -8.00 16.48 3.30
C LEU A 123 -9.23 17.17 3.90
N LYS A 124 -9.37 18.48 3.68
CA LYS A 124 -10.61 19.17 3.99
C LYS A 124 -11.63 18.55 3.03
N GLU A 125 -12.53 17.72 3.55
CA GLU A 125 -13.83 17.54 2.90
C GLU A 125 -14.45 18.93 2.82
N ILE A 126 -14.42 19.51 1.62
CA ILE A 126 -15.26 20.65 1.32
C ILE A 126 -16.66 20.05 1.28
N MET A 127 -17.41 20.19 2.38
CA MET A 127 -18.86 20.06 2.30
C MET A 127 -19.35 21.22 1.45
N GLU A 128 -19.72 20.94 0.21
CA GLU A 128 -20.55 21.85 -0.57
C GLU A 128 -21.95 21.86 0.06
N ILE A 129 -22.17 22.91 0.87
CA ILE A 129 -23.42 23.54 1.36
C ILE A 129 -24.49 22.62 1.95
#